data_AF-A0A2V9R1W2-F1
#
_entry.id   AF-A0A2V9R1W2-F1
#
_cell.length_a   1.000
_cell.length_b   1.000
_cell.length_c   1.000
_cell.angle_alpha   90.00
_cell.angle_beta   90.00
_cell.angle_gamma   90.00
#
_symmetry.space_group_name_H-M   'P 1'
#
loop_
_entity.id
_entity.type
_entity.pdbx_description
1 polymer ?
#
loop_
_entity_poly.entity_id
_entity_poly.type
_entity_poly.pdbx_seq_one_letter_code
_entity_poly.pdbx_strand_id
1 'polypeptide(L)'
;MVVSRGGENDYALDVFMNKRAALPIIFWSLVAFVLLMAGPSSAQTFTCPAGQIDVMKYFAMDQQRRPLQFMSGSPNPIYTEVYPNQDFATSGYWFWLKSPSTHGFDVKAFDQNYVYMRSTELNWTDNSSFKRFVQDLPIAARCITSGKPGPQIKVANTKFNYYASCTGYKSSTIGTAVNDLDGPVFMNASGSLGNVWTRVLHYHYNCDRNYQNCGDEEQFYLANGYGLWQWKHFKKGTLSKSALMNRMQQGSATDMLPCRNSYQ
;
A
#
# COMPACT_ATOMS: atom_id res chain seq x y z
N MET A 1 -70.94 1.49 54.60
CA MET A 1 -70.32 1.53 53.26
C MET A 1 -70.45 0.13 52.66
N VAL A 2 -71.61 -0.16 52.08
CA VAL A 2 -71.96 -1.42 51.39
C VAL A 2 -72.97 -1.03 50.31
N VAL A 3 -72.88 -1.66 49.14
CA VAL A 3 -73.89 -1.98 48.08
C VAL A 3 -73.08 -2.14 46.77
N SER A 4 -72.91 -3.29 46.11
CA SER A 4 -73.77 -4.37 45.59
C SER A 4 -74.30 -4.14 44.15
N ARG A 5 -73.97 -5.12 43.28
CA ARG A 5 -74.75 -5.78 42.18
C ARG A 5 -75.03 -5.11 40.81
N GLY A 6 -75.11 -6.02 39.82
CA GLY A 6 -75.91 -5.97 38.57
C GLY A 6 -75.04 -5.78 37.31
N GLY A 7 -75.16 -6.47 36.18
CA GLY A 7 -76.21 -7.26 35.50
C GLY A 7 -76.02 -6.98 34.00
N GLU A 8 -75.68 -7.96 33.15
CA GLU A 8 -76.56 -8.72 32.22
C GLU A 8 -77.15 -7.93 31.01
N ASN A 9 -76.98 -8.54 29.81
CA ASN A 9 -77.86 -8.56 28.62
C ASN A 9 -77.32 -8.02 27.26
N ASP A 10 -77.13 -9.01 26.35
CA ASP A 10 -77.64 -9.17 24.97
C ASP A 10 -77.71 -7.98 24.00
N TYR A 11 -77.24 -8.19 22.76
CA TYR A 11 -78.06 -8.55 21.59
C TYR A 11 -77.20 -8.74 20.32
N ALA A 12 -77.69 -9.63 19.46
CA ALA A 12 -77.10 -10.17 18.23
C ALA A 12 -76.98 -9.19 17.05
N LEU A 13 -76.15 -9.53 16.05
CA LEU A 13 -76.53 -9.59 14.63
C LEU A 13 -75.40 -10.16 13.74
N ASP A 14 -75.77 -11.19 12.97
CA ASP A 14 -75.03 -11.82 11.87
C ASP A 14 -74.66 -10.85 10.75
N VAL A 15 -73.45 -10.95 10.19
CA VAL A 15 -73.19 -10.80 8.73
C VAL A 15 -71.96 -11.64 8.31
N PHE A 16 -72.25 -12.75 7.61
CA PHE A 16 -71.59 -13.31 6.42
C PHE A 16 -70.12 -13.03 6.05
N MET A 17 -69.39 -14.15 5.87
CA MET A 17 -68.39 -14.47 4.82
C MET A 17 -67.24 -13.47 4.53
N ASN A 18 -65.98 -13.91 4.75
CA ASN A 18 -65.14 -14.35 3.61
C ASN A 18 -63.84 -15.04 4.09
N LYS A 19 -63.57 -16.23 3.54
CA LYS A 19 -62.29 -16.93 3.68
C LYS A 19 -61.21 -16.20 2.88
N ARG A 20 -60.12 -15.76 3.49
CA ARG A 20 -58.79 -15.73 2.83
C ARG A 20 -57.69 -16.04 3.84
N ALA A 21 -56.99 -17.14 3.57
CA ALA A 21 -55.78 -17.55 4.25
C ALA A 21 -54.67 -16.50 4.02
N ALA A 22 -54.03 -16.06 5.10
CA ALA A 22 -52.80 -15.28 5.04
C ALA A 22 -51.64 -16.21 5.43
N LEU A 23 -50.85 -16.65 4.44
CA LEU A 23 -49.51 -17.20 4.64
C LEU A 23 -48.47 -16.06 4.47
N PRO A 24 -47.30 -16.16 5.13
CA PRO A 24 -46.47 -15.01 5.46
C PRO A 24 -45.55 -14.58 4.32
N ILE A 25 -45.68 -13.33 3.89
CA ILE A 25 -44.74 -12.63 3.01
C ILE A 25 -43.59 -12.09 3.88
N ILE A 26 -42.74 -12.96 4.41
CA ILE A 26 -41.56 -12.53 5.20
C ILE A 26 -40.24 -13.15 4.68
N PHE A 27 -40.30 -14.13 3.77
CA PHE A 27 -39.08 -14.83 3.32
C PHE A 27 -38.37 -14.22 2.09
N TRP A 28 -38.97 -13.26 1.38
CA TRP A 28 -38.39 -12.73 0.15
C TRP A 28 -37.57 -11.44 0.32
N SER A 29 -37.66 -10.74 1.46
CA SER A 29 -36.91 -9.49 1.68
C SER A 29 -35.49 -9.69 2.24
N LEU A 30 -35.17 -10.86 2.80
CA LEU A 30 -33.83 -11.12 3.35
C LEU A 30 -32.80 -11.53 2.30
N VAL A 31 -33.22 -12.17 1.20
CA VAL A 31 -32.30 -12.58 0.12
C VAL A 31 -31.88 -11.39 -0.75
N ALA A 32 -32.76 -10.41 -0.96
CA ALA A 32 -32.46 -9.21 -1.73
C ALA A 32 -31.53 -8.23 -0.99
N PHE A 33 -31.56 -8.20 0.35
CA PHE A 33 -30.71 -7.30 1.14
C PHE A 33 -29.27 -7.80 1.31
N VAL A 34 -29.03 -9.12 1.18
CA VAL A 34 -27.67 -9.71 1.24
C VAL A 34 -26.90 -9.51 -0.07
N LEU A 35 -27.59 -9.38 -1.21
CA LEU A 35 -26.97 -9.20 -2.53
C LEU A 35 -26.53 -7.74 -2.83
N LEU A 36 -26.98 -6.75 -2.07
CA LEU A 36 -26.65 -5.33 -2.27
C LEU A 36 -25.40 -4.86 -1.50
N MET A 37 -24.80 -5.72 -0.67
CA MET A 37 -23.58 -5.40 0.10
C MET A 37 -22.29 -5.89 -0.57
N ALA A 38 -22.38 -6.50 -1.76
CA ALA A 38 -21.21 -6.78 -2.58
C ALA A 38 -20.74 -5.48 -3.24
N GLY A 39 -19.98 -4.66 -2.49
CA GLY A 39 -19.22 -3.56 -3.08
C GLY A 39 -18.36 -4.06 -4.24
N PRO A 40 -17.99 -3.19 -5.20
CA PRO A 40 -17.24 -3.62 -6.38
C PRO A 40 -15.92 -4.26 -5.96
N SER A 41 -15.85 -5.59 -6.01
CA SER A 41 -14.60 -6.33 -5.99
C SER A 41 -13.92 -6.00 -7.31
N SER A 42 -12.98 -5.06 -7.31
CA SER A 42 -12.17 -4.79 -8.50
C SER A 42 -11.44 -6.08 -8.86
N ALA A 43 -11.79 -6.65 -10.00
CA ALA A 43 -11.14 -7.86 -10.51
C ALA A 43 -9.63 -7.61 -10.58
N GLN A 44 -8.83 -8.46 -9.92
CA GLN A 44 -7.37 -8.44 -10.03
C GLN A 44 -7.02 -8.49 -11.52
N THR A 45 -6.29 -7.48 -12.02
CA THR A 45 -5.96 -7.40 -13.45
C THR A 45 -4.62 -8.07 -13.77
N PHE A 46 -3.87 -8.47 -12.75
CA PHE A 46 -2.60 -9.16 -12.87
C PHE A 46 -2.51 -10.33 -11.91
N THR A 47 -1.84 -11.40 -12.33
CA THR A 47 -1.53 -12.56 -11.48
C THR A 47 -0.20 -13.14 -11.92
N CYS A 48 0.63 -13.52 -10.95
CA CYS A 48 1.88 -14.19 -11.23
C CYS A 48 1.68 -15.64 -11.69
N PRO A 49 2.65 -16.23 -12.42
CA PRO A 49 2.62 -17.65 -12.77
C PRO A 49 2.42 -18.55 -11.55
N ALA A 50 1.88 -19.75 -11.78
CA ALA A 50 1.65 -20.73 -10.73
C ALA A 50 2.92 -21.00 -9.90
N GLY A 51 2.78 -21.03 -8.57
CA GLY A 51 3.90 -21.18 -7.63
C GLY A 51 4.69 -19.90 -7.33
N GLN A 52 4.35 -18.79 -7.99
CA GLN A 52 4.92 -17.48 -7.72
C GLN A 52 3.94 -16.58 -6.96
N ILE A 53 4.49 -15.55 -6.31
CA ILE A 53 3.74 -14.49 -5.65
C ILE A 53 4.05 -13.16 -6.31
N ASP A 54 3.05 -12.28 -6.32
CA ASP A 54 3.25 -10.88 -6.62
C ASP A 54 3.85 -10.20 -5.38
N VAL A 55 5.03 -9.58 -5.53
CA VAL A 55 5.73 -8.91 -4.44
C VAL A 55 5.13 -7.57 -4.03
N MET A 56 4.27 -6.95 -4.85
CA MET A 56 3.65 -5.65 -4.54
C MET A 56 2.87 -5.67 -3.23
N LYS A 57 2.33 -6.83 -2.83
CA LYS A 57 1.70 -7.00 -1.52
C LYS A 57 2.62 -6.71 -0.33
N TYR A 58 3.94 -6.65 -0.53
CA TYR A 58 4.90 -6.21 0.49
C TYR A 58 5.29 -4.74 0.34
N PHE A 59 5.31 -4.22 -0.89
CA PHE A 59 5.75 -2.84 -1.19
C PHE A 59 4.68 -1.80 -0.84
N ALA A 60 3.41 -2.08 -1.11
CA ALA A 60 2.32 -1.17 -0.85
C ALA A 60 1.39 -1.72 0.24
N MET A 61 0.78 -0.80 1.00
CA MET A 61 -0.31 -1.14 1.90
C MET A 61 -1.53 -1.61 1.10
N ASP A 62 -2.20 -2.64 1.63
CA ASP A 62 -3.39 -3.24 1.02
C ASP A 62 -4.46 -2.19 0.68
N GLN A 63 -5.17 -2.40 -0.42
CA GLN A 63 -6.23 -1.52 -0.94
C GLN A 63 -7.31 -1.22 0.09
N GLN A 64 -7.65 -2.18 0.95
CA GLN A 64 -8.68 -2.01 1.96
C GLN A 64 -8.25 -1.10 3.12
N ARG A 65 -6.94 -0.95 3.35
CA ARG A 65 -6.39 -0.21 4.49
C ARG A 65 -5.98 1.21 4.10
N ARG A 66 -5.30 1.36 2.95
CA ARG A 66 -4.68 2.63 2.53
C ARG A 66 -5.60 3.85 2.43
N PRO A 67 -6.94 3.76 2.21
CA PRO A 67 -7.79 4.94 2.22
C PRO A 67 -7.97 5.57 3.62
N LEU A 68 -7.78 4.79 4.68
CA LEU A 68 -8.07 5.20 6.06
C LEU A 68 -6.90 5.00 7.01
N GLN A 69 -5.81 4.38 6.57
CA GLN A 69 -4.70 3.99 7.44
C GLN A 69 -3.35 4.36 6.86
N PHE A 70 -2.42 4.68 7.76
CA PHE A 70 -1.02 4.94 7.43
C PHE A 70 -0.09 4.33 8.49
N MET A 71 1.19 4.22 8.15
CA MET A 71 2.22 3.71 9.05
C MET A 71 2.90 4.88 9.78
N SER A 72 2.61 5.08 11.06
CA SER A 72 3.23 6.10 11.89
C SER A 72 4.51 5.60 12.55
N GLY A 73 5.38 6.54 12.93
CA GLY A 73 6.72 6.21 13.39
C GLY A 73 7.64 7.41 13.50
N SER A 74 8.93 7.13 13.61
CA SER A 74 10.01 8.12 13.65
C SER A 74 11.04 7.82 12.56
N PRO A 75 11.63 8.82 11.89
CA PRO A 75 11.34 10.24 12.05
C PRO A 75 10.02 10.67 11.43
N ASN A 76 9.48 9.92 10.47
CA ASN A 76 8.30 10.32 9.71
C ASN A 76 7.32 9.14 9.49
N PRO A 77 6.01 9.42 9.35
CA PRO A 77 5.04 8.43 8.91
C PRO A 77 5.23 8.03 7.42
N ILE A 78 4.47 7.02 6.98
CA ILE A 78 4.30 6.62 5.58
C ILE A 78 2.81 6.51 5.28
N TYR A 79 2.28 7.47 4.51
CA TYR A 79 1.00 7.36 3.84
C TYR A 79 1.25 6.71 2.48
N THR A 80 0.49 5.65 2.16
CA THR A 80 0.64 4.93 0.90
C THR A 80 -0.53 5.24 -0.02
N GLU A 81 -0.25 5.70 -1.23
CA GLU A 81 -1.27 5.88 -2.27
C GLU A 81 -0.85 5.14 -3.54
N VAL A 82 -1.74 4.35 -4.14
CA VAL A 82 -1.44 3.52 -5.31
C VAL A 82 -2.33 3.94 -6.48
N TYR A 83 -1.75 4.01 -7.67
CA TYR A 83 -2.40 4.44 -8.91
C TYR A 83 -2.15 3.43 -10.04
N PRO A 84 -3.19 2.76 -10.57
CA PRO A 84 -4.58 2.79 -10.10
C PRO A 84 -4.72 2.25 -8.68
N ASN A 85 -5.74 2.70 -7.94
CA ASN A 85 -6.02 2.26 -6.57
C ASN A 85 -6.56 0.83 -6.54
N GLN A 86 -5.72 -0.13 -6.91
CA GLN A 86 -6.02 -1.55 -7.04
C GLN A 86 -4.82 -2.38 -6.59
N ASP A 87 -5.06 -3.39 -5.76
CA ASP A 87 -4.06 -4.43 -5.53
C ASP A 87 -3.95 -5.35 -6.75
N PHE A 88 -2.71 -5.75 -7.09
CA PHE A 88 -2.44 -6.58 -8.27
C PHE A 88 -2.89 -5.93 -9.58
N ALA A 89 -2.67 -4.62 -9.72
CA ALA A 89 -2.75 -3.95 -11.02
C ALA A 89 -1.57 -4.37 -11.92
N THR A 90 -1.81 -4.43 -13.23
CA THR A 90 -0.80 -4.76 -14.27
C THR A 90 0.39 -3.81 -14.29
N SER A 91 0.13 -2.52 -14.13
CA SER A 91 1.15 -1.48 -14.08
C SER A 91 0.63 -0.27 -13.32
N GLY A 92 1.53 0.56 -12.82
CA GLY A 92 1.16 1.73 -12.05
C GLY A 92 2.33 2.34 -11.31
N TYR A 93 1.99 3.20 -10.37
CA TYR A 93 2.93 3.81 -9.44
C TYR A 93 2.29 3.94 -8.06
N TRP A 94 3.13 4.16 -7.06
CA TRP A 94 2.65 4.48 -5.74
C TRP A 94 3.55 5.51 -5.05
N PHE A 95 2.97 6.17 -4.06
CA PHE A 95 3.64 7.12 -3.20
C PHE A 95 3.86 6.52 -1.82
N TRP A 96 5.02 6.81 -1.25
CA TRP A 96 5.23 6.80 0.19
C TRP A 96 5.44 8.25 0.64
N LEU A 97 4.37 8.87 1.14
CA LEU A 97 4.38 10.26 1.58
C LEU A 97 4.73 10.32 3.07
N LYS A 98 5.57 11.30 3.44
CA LYS A 98 6.14 11.41 4.79
C LYS A 98 5.40 12.42 5.66
N SER A 99 4.38 13.09 5.11
CA SER A 99 3.40 13.89 5.82
C SER A 99 2.04 13.86 5.08
N PRO A 100 0.93 14.27 5.73
CA PRO A 100 -0.35 14.46 5.04
C PRO A 100 -0.29 15.48 3.89
N SER A 101 0.54 16.51 4.05
CA SER A 101 0.77 17.58 3.06
C SER A 101 1.85 17.24 2.03
N THR A 102 2.21 15.96 1.90
CA THR A 102 3.20 15.43 0.94
C THR A 102 4.64 15.92 1.10
N HIS A 103 5.00 16.54 2.23
CA HIS A 103 6.38 16.90 2.55
C HIS A 103 7.22 15.65 2.83
N GLY A 104 8.28 15.49 2.04
CA GLY A 104 9.01 14.23 1.93
C GLY A 104 8.18 13.17 1.19
N PHE A 105 8.76 12.57 0.16
CA PHE A 105 8.06 11.57 -0.63
C PHE A 105 9.02 10.68 -1.42
N ASP A 106 8.66 9.41 -1.48
CA ASP A 106 9.23 8.48 -2.45
C ASP A 106 8.15 8.09 -3.45
N VAL A 107 8.49 8.15 -4.74
CA VAL A 107 7.67 7.58 -5.82
C VAL A 107 8.34 6.33 -6.32
N LYS A 108 7.53 5.29 -6.44
CA LYS A 108 7.93 4.01 -6.98
C LYS A 108 6.95 3.63 -8.08
N ALA A 109 7.38 2.77 -8.98
CA ALA A 109 6.60 2.32 -10.12
C ALA A 109 6.61 0.81 -10.22
N PHE A 110 5.69 0.26 -11.01
CA PHE A 110 5.66 -1.17 -11.29
C PHE A 110 5.02 -1.45 -12.63
N ASP A 111 5.41 -2.58 -13.20
CA ASP A 111 4.74 -3.23 -14.33
C ASP A 111 4.64 -4.74 -14.04
N GLN A 112 4.39 -5.52 -15.09
CA GLN A 112 4.26 -6.97 -15.03
C GLN A 112 5.58 -7.68 -14.69
N ASN A 113 6.72 -7.04 -14.92
CA ASN A 113 8.05 -7.63 -14.84
C ASN A 113 8.78 -7.20 -13.58
N TYR A 114 8.71 -5.92 -13.21
CA TYR A 114 9.49 -5.36 -12.12
C TYR A 114 8.72 -4.34 -11.29
N VAL A 115 9.28 -4.12 -10.11
CA VAL A 115 9.05 -2.99 -9.23
C VAL A 115 10.26 -2.06 -9.36
N TYR A 116 10.03 -0.75 -9.36
CA TYR A 116 11.04 0.26 -9.65
C TYR A 116 11.09 1.40 -8.65
N MET A 117 12.26 2.01 -8.49
CA MET A 117 12.39 3.37 -7.97
C MET A 117 12.27 4.38 -9.10
N ARG A 118 11.46 5.42 -8.89
CA ARG A 118 11.20 6.47 -9.88
C ARG A 118 11.77 7.81 -9.44
N SER A 119 11.27 8.34 -8.32
CA SER A 119 11.73 9.62 -7.79
C SER A 119 11.75 9.65 -6.26
N THR A 120 12.47 10.61 -5.71
CA THR A 120 12.54 10.88 -4.27
C THR A 120 12.69 12.39 -4.07
N GLU A 121 12.25 12.91 -2.92
CA GLU A 121 12.36 14.34 -2.62
C GLU A 121 13.82 14.82 -2.66
N LEU A 122 14.00 16.12 -2.92
CA LEU A 122 15.31 16.77 -2.80
C LEU A 122 15.31 17.76 -1.63
N ASN A 123 14.32 18.64 -1.57
CA ASN A 123 14.11 19.55 -0.45
C ASN A 123 12.82 19.17 0.28
N TRP A 124 12.94 18.87 1.58
CA TRP A 124 11.83 18.35 2.39
C TRP A 124 10.64 19.30 2.49
N THR A 125 10.87 20.61 2.39
CA THR A 125 9.81 21.63 2.50
C THR A 125 9.25 22.09 1.15
N ASP A 126 9.79 21.60 0.04
CA ASP A 126 9.39 22.00 -1.32
C ASP A 126 9.08 20.77 -2.16
N ASN A 127 7.78 20.45 -2.27
CA ASN A 127 7.30 19.29 -3.02
C ASN A 127 7.48 19.45 -4.54
N SER A 128 7.95 20.60 -5.01
CA SER A 128 8.32 20.83 -6.41
C SER A 128 9.80 20.51 -6.72
N SER A 129 10.56 20.13 -5.69
CA SER A 129 11.99 19.85 -5.73
C SER A 129 12.30 18.37 -5.46
N PHE A 130 12.83 17.67 -6.46
CA PHE A 130 13.03 16.22 -6.41
C PHE A 130 14.14 15.73 -7.32
N LYS A 131 14.54 14.48 -7.13
CA LYS A 131 15.38 13.72 -8.07
C LYS A 131 14.53 12.65 -8.73
N ARG A 132 14.68 12.45 -10.04
CA ARG A 132 14.04 11.35 -10.78
C ARG A 132 15.03 10.63 -11.65
N PHE A 133 15.05 9.30 -11.58
CA PHE A 133 15.84 8.51 -12.51
C PHE A 133 15.37 8.73 -13.96
N VAL A 134 16.33 8.84 -14.89
CA VAL A 134 16.03 9.01 -16.32
C VAL A 134 15.30 7.77 -16.85
N GLN A 135 15.66 6.60 -16.33
CA GLN A 135 14.96 5.34 -16.50
C GLN A 135 14.65 4.82 -15.12
N ASP A 136 13.40 4.44 -14.86
CA ASP A 136 12.99 3.86 -13.58
C ASP A 136 13.92 2.70 -13.21
N LEU A 137 14.46 2.73 -12.00
CA LEU A 137 15.51 1.82 -11.55
C LEU A 137 14.87 0.53 -11.02
N PRO A 138 15.04 -0.64 -11.67
CA PRO A 138 14.40 -1.88 -11.24
C PRO A 138 15.00 -2.38 -9.93
N ILE A 139 14.16 -2.58 -8.92
CA ILE A 139 14.55 -2.96 -7.54
C ILE A 139 14.10 -4.36 -7.15
N ALA A 140 13.07 -4.91 -7.78
CA ALA A 140 12.65 -6.28 -7.55
C ALA A 140 11.92 -6.84 -8.78
N ALA A 141 12.08 -8.13 -9.05
CA ALA A 141 11.19 -8.83 -9.97
C ALA A 141 9.78 -8.83 -9.38
N ARG A 142 8.77 -8.59 -10.23
CA ARG A 142 7.38 -8.49 -9.81
C ARG A 142 6.83 -9.82 -9.29
N CYS A 143 7.16 -10.89 -10.01
CA CYS A 143 6.78 -12.25 -9.66
C CYS A 143 7.98 -13.05 -9.20
N ILE A 144 7.87 -13.67 -8.03
CA ILE A 144 8.95 -14.47 -7.44
C ILE A 144 8.40 -15.78 -6.88
N THR A 145 9.21 -16.83 -6.89
CA THR A 145 8.83 -18.13 -6.30
C THR A 145 8.43 -17.96 -4.83
N SER A 146 7.30 -18.55 -4.46
CA SER A 146 6.77 -18.44 -3.09
C SER A 146 7.80 -18.89 -2.06
N GLY A 147 7.97 -18.10 -0.99
CA GLY A 147 8.93 -18.38 0.09
C GLY A 147 10.41 -18.22 -0.27
N LYS A 148 10.76 -17.87 -1.52
CA LYS A 148 12.15 -17.69 -1.96
C LYS A 148 12.55 -16.22 -2.08
N PRO A 149 13.85 -15.90 -2.03
CA PRO A 149 14.34 -14.58 -2.43
C PRO A 149 14.04 -14.30 -3.91
N GLY A 150 13.97 -13.03 -4.27
CA GLY A 150 13.94 -12.60 -5.66
C GLY A 150 15.31 -12.77 -6.33
N PRO A 151 15.36 -12.78 -7.67
CA PRO A 151 16.63 -12.73 -8.38
C PRO A 151 17.34 -11.41 -8.12
N GLN A 152 18.67 -11.44 -8.05
CA GLN A 152 19.49 -10.23 -8.02
C GLN A 152 19.32 -9.42 -9.32
N ILE A 153 19.20 -8.09 -9.20
CA ILE A 153 19.07 -7.18 -10.33
C ILE A 153 20.28 -6.23 -10.36
N LYS A 154 21.08 -6.31 -11.42
CA LYS A 154 22.19 -5.41 -11.67
C LYS A 154 21.75 -4.27 -12.58
N VAL A 155 22.01 -3.02 -12.17
CA VAL A 155 21.61 -1.82 -12.92
C VAL A 155 22.83 -1.00 -13.29
N ALA A 156 23.16 -1.00 -14.59
CA ALA A 156 24.29 -0.24 -15.12
C ALA A 156 24.02 1.28 -15.14
N ASN A 157 22.78 1.66 -15.48
CA ASN A 157 22.40 3.04 -15.68
C ASN A 157 21.62 3.56 -14.47
N THR A 158 22.30 4.33 -13.62
CA THR A 158 21.71 4.99 -12.45
C THR A 158 21.54 6.50 -12.68
N LYS A 159 21.53 6.96 -13.94
CA LYS A 159 21.42 8.38 -14.27
C LYS A 159 20.07 8.93 -13.78
N PHE A 160 20.11 10.10 -13.16
CA PHE A 160 18.94 10.82 -12.69
C PHE A 160 19.05 12.32 -12.96
N ASN A 161 17.90 12.98 -12.97
CA ASN A 161 17.75 14.42 -13.12
C ASN A 161 17.29 15.04 -11.81
N TYR A 162 17.77 16.25 -11.54
CA TYR A 162 17.30 17.13 -10.48
C TYR A 162 16.25 18.07 -11.04
N TYR A 163 15.20 18.29 -10.25
CA TYR A 163 14.10 19.19 -10.54
C TYR A 163 13.96 20.21 -9.42
N ALA A 164 13.59 21.43 -9.79
CA ALA A 164 13.16 22.50 -8.89
C ALA A 164 12.01 23.25 -9.59
N SER A 165 10.97 23.64 -8.86
CA SER A 165 9.76 24.23 -9.46
C SER A 165 9.22 23.37 -10.62
N CYS A 166 9.22 22.04 -10.44
CA CYS A 166 8.84 21.03 -11.43
C CYS A 166 9.67 20.99 -12.72
N THR A 167 10.78 21.74 -12.81
CA THR A 167 11.60 21.86 -14.01
C THR A 167 12.98 21.24 -13.80
N GLY A 168 13.38 20.38 -14.74
CA GLY A 168 14.69 19.72 -14.69
C GLY A 168 15.82 20.71 -14.95
N TYR A 169 16.87 20.70 -14.14
CA TYR A 169 17.97 21.68 -14.24
C TYR A 169 19.38 21.08 -14.19
N LYS A 170 19.52 19.82 -13.78
CA LYS A 170 20.82 19.14 -13.69
C LYS A 170 20.64 17.64 -13.81
N SER A 171 21.67 16.93 -14.26
CA SER A 171 21.74 15.46 -14.20
C SER A 171 22.96 15.00 -13.39
N SER A 172 22.89 13.77 -12.87
CA SER A 172 24.02 13.05 -12.26
C SER A 172 23.83 11.55 -12.42
N THR A 173 24.85 10.77 -12.09
CA THR A 173 24.85 9.30 -12.07
C THR A 173 25.55 8.83 -10.79
N ILE A 174 25.08 7.74 -10.18
CA ILE A 174 25.64 7.16 -8.94
C ILE A 174 26.19 5.76 -9.19
N GLY A 175 27.30 5.68 -9.92
CA GLY A 175 27.97 4.41 -10.25
C GLY A 175 27.02 3.39 -10.87
N THR A 176 27.22 2.11 -10.53
CA THR A 176 26.24 1.05 -10.78
C THR A 176 25.45 0.73 -9.51
N ALA A 177 24.40 -0.07 -9.63
CA ALA A 177 23.61 -0.56 -8.50
C ALA A 177 23.32 -2.06 -8.59
N VAL A 178 23.09 -2.67 -7.42
CA VAL A 178 22.68 -4.06 -7.25
C VAL A 178 21.50 -4.09 -6.28
N ASN A 179 20.42 -4.76 -6.68
CA ASN A 179 19.23 -4.92 -5.86
C ASN A 179 18.96 -6.39 -5.56
N ASP A 180 18.68 -6.69 -4.31
CA ASP A 180 18.32 -8.02 -3.83
C ASP A 180 17.05 -7.93 -2.97
N LEU A 181 16.15 -8.91 -3.11
CA LEU A 181 14.96 -9.02 -2.27
C LEU A 181 14.98 -10.33 -1.52
N ASP A 182 15.08 -10.27 -0.20
CA ASP A 182 15.14 -11.45 0.64
C ASP A 182 13.87 -12.30 0.58
N GLY A 183 14.02 -13.58 0.93
CA GLY A 183 12.89 -14.45 1.27
C GLY A 183 12.05 -13.87 2.43
N PRO A 184 10.77 -14.26 2.56
CA PRO A 184 9.94 -13.74 3.63
C PRO A 184 10.35 -14.36 4.96
N VAL A 185 10.53 -13.53 5.98
CA VAL A 185 10.83 -13.93 7.36
C VAL A 185 9.75 -13.40 8.28
N PHE A 186 9.31 -14.21 9.24
CA PHE A 186 8.37 -13.76 10.25
C PHE A 186 9.12 -12.96 11.32
N MET A 187 8.93 -11.64 11.30
CA MET A 187 9.69 -10.69 12.13
C MET A 187 8.78 -10.00 13.15
N ASN A 188 9.31 -9.75 14.34
CA ASN A 188 8.66 -8.88 15.31
C ASN A 188 8.94 -7.41 14.98
N ALA A 189 7.99 -6.75 14.32
CA ALA A 189 8.07 -5.32 14.02
C ALA A 189 7.79 -4.45 15.26
N SER A 190 7.35 -5.04 16.38
CA SER A 190 6.90 -4.35 17.58
C SER A 190 5.75 -3.35 17.29
N GLY A 191 5.47 -2.44 18.22
CA GLY A 191 4.41 -1.45 18.06
C GLY A 191 3.02 -2.08 17.87
N SER A 192 2.13 -1.43 17.14
CA SER A 192 0.83 -2.00 16.81
C SER A 192 0.85 -2.96 15.62
N LEU A 193 1.99 -3.09 14.93
CA LEU A 193 2.18 -4.09 13.88
C LEU A 193 2.38 -5.51 14.43
N GLY A 194 3.07 -5.64 15.57
CA GLY A 194 3.38 -6.93 16.16
C GLY A 194 4.25 -7.80 15.24
N ASN A 195 3.93 -9.08 15.11
CA ASN A 195 4.68 -10.00 14.25
C ASN A 195 4.11 -10.01 12.83
N VAL A 196 4.97 -9.81 11.83
CA VAL A 196 4.59 -9.68 10.42
C VAL A 196 5.57 -10.42 9.51
N TRP A 197 5.05 -11.02 8.44
CA TRP A 197 5.87 -11.55 7.36
C TRP A 197 6.54 -10.39 6.63
N THR A 198 7.86 -10.35 6.67
CA THR A 198 8.67 -9.26 6.13
C THR A 198 9.61 -9.77 5.06
N ARG A 199 9.78 -9.00 3.99
CA ARG A 199 10.92 -9.12 3.06
C ARG A 199 11.79 -7.89 3.22
N VAL A 200 13.10 -8.05 3.08
CA VAL A 200 14.04 -6.92 3.07
C VAL A 200 14.51 -6.70 1.64
N LEU A 201 14.24 -5.52 1.10
CA LEU A 201 14.87 -5.07 -0.13
C LEU A 201 16.21 -4.43 0.24
N HIS A 202 17.28 -4.89 -0.39
CA HIS A 202 18.61 -4.33 -0.32
C HIS A 202 18.87 -3.56 -1.61
N TYR A 203 18.98 -2.24 -1.52
CA TYR A 203 19.40 -1.36 -2.62
C TYR A 203 20.84 -0.93 -2.40
N HIS A 204 21.78 -1.65 -3.02
CA HIS A 204 23.18 -1.27 -3.03
C HIS A 204 23.44 -0.35 -4.23
N TYR A 205 24.05 0.81 -3.99
CA TYR A 205 24.33 1.79 -5.05
C TYR A 205 25.69 2.44 -4.85
N ASN A 206 26.07 3.26 -5.84
CA ASN A 206 27.42 3.81 -5.90
C ASN A 206 28.46 2.68 -5.89
N CYS A 207 28.15 1.60 -6.61
CA CYS A 207 29.03 0.46 -6.82
C CYS A 207 30.01 0.73 -7.96
N ASP A 208 31.12 -0.01 -7.97
CA ASP A 208 32.07 0.02 -9.06
C ASP A 208 31.48 -0.58 -10.36
N ARG A 209 32.25 -0.55 -11.45
CA ARG A 209 31.79 -1.05 -12.77
C ARG A 209 31.53 -2.55 -12.80
N ASN A 210 32.06 -3.31 -11.84
CA ASN A 210 31.88 -4.75 -11.72
C ASN A 210 30.72 -5.11 -10.79
N TYR A 211 29.93 -4.12 -10.36
CA TYR A 211 28.83 -4.28 -9.42
C TYR A 211 29.32 -4.78 -8.05
N GLN A 212 30.57 -4.48 -7.70
CA GLN A 212 31.17 -4.76 -6.41
C GLN A 212 31.41 -3.46 -5.65
N ASN A 213 31.82 -3.58 -4.39
CA ASN A 213 32.31 -2.46 -3.57
C ASN A 213 31.36 -1.24 -3.56
N CYS A 214 30.10 -1.48 -3.24
CA CYS A 214 29.09 -0.42 -3.15
C CYS A 214 29.38 0.54 -1.99
N GLY A 215 29.37 1.83 -2.27
CA GLY A 215 29.61 2.87 -1.26
C GLY A 215 28.47 3.01 -0.26
N ASP A 216 27.25 2.67 -0.67
CA ASP A 216 26.04 2.88 0.11
C ASP A 216 25.05 1.72 -0.09
N GLU A 217 24.21 1.48 0.92
CA GLU A 217 23.11 0.53 0.90
C GLU A 217 21.89 1.14 1.61
N GLU A 218 20.71 1.03 1.00
CA GLU A 218 19.44 1.23 1.69
C GLU A 218 18.69 -0.09 1.83
N GLN A 219 18.28 -0.38 3.07
CA GLN A 219 17.43 -1.52 3.39
C GLN A 219 16.00 -1.05 3.65
N PHE A 220 15.05 -1.68 2.97
CA PHE A 220 13.62 -1.46 3.16
C PHE A 220 13.00 -2.73 3.73
N TYR A 221 12.48 -2.66 4.95
CA TYR A 221 11.78 -3.75 5.61
C TYR A 221 10.30 -3.62 5.27
N LEU A 222 9.82 -4.56 4.45
CA LEU A 222 8.54 -4.52 3.77
C LEU A 222 7.62 -5.59 4.36
N ALA A 223 6.55 -5.18 5.04
CA ALA A 223 5.61 -6.09 5.69
C ALA A 223 4.42 -6.41 4.76
N ASN A 224 4.08 -7.70 4.70
CA ASN A 224 2.98 -8.21 3.88
C ASN A 224 1.64 -7.55 4.25
N GLY A 225 1.11 -6.71 3.35
CA GLY A 225 -0.13 -5.94 3.46
C GLY A 225 -0.01 -4.58 4.13
N TYR A 226 1.19 -4.22 4.63
CA TYR A 226 1.43 -2.99 5.38
C TYR A 226 2.39 -2.03 4.67
N GLY A 227 3.24 -2.53 3.78
CA GLY A 227 4.28 -1.71 3.14
C GLY A 227 5.53 -1.57 4.01
N LEU A 228 6.24 -0.45 3.82
CA LEU A 228 7.47 -0.12 4.54
C LEU A 228 7.21 0.13 6.04
N TRP A 229 7.85 -0.65 6.91
CA TRP A 229 7.78 -0.47 8.37
C TRP A 229 9.12 -0.15 9.04
N GLN A 230 10.24 -0.37 8.35
CA GLN A 230 11.56 0.10 8.79
C GLN A 230 12.45 0.39 7.58
N TRP A 231 13.25 1.43 7.68
CA TRP A 231 14.28 1.77 6.70
C TRP A 231 15.62 1.95 7.39
N LYS A 232 16.70 1.53 6.74
CA LYS A 232 18.08 1.73 7.22
C LYS A 232 18.94 2.16 6.05
N HIS A 233 19.82 3.12 6.28
CA HIS A 233 20.86 3.51 5.33
C HIS A 233 22.23 3.23 5.91
N PHE A 234 23.03 2.50 5.17
CA PHE A 234 24.41 2.18 5.48
C PHE A 234 25.33 2.93 4.51
N LYS A 235 26.39 3.49 5.05
CA LYS A 235 27.47 4.11 4.28
C LYS A 235 28.76 3.37 4.56
N LYS A 236 29.33 2.75 3.54
CA LYS A 236 30.51 1.88 3.63
C LYS A 236 30.34 0.78 4.70
N GLY A 237 29.15 0.16 4.74
CA GLY A 237 28.81 -0.90 5.71
C GLY A 237 28.43 -0.42 7.11
N THR A 238 28.57 0.87 7.43
CA THR A 238 28.21 1.42 8.74
C THR A 238 26.81 2.04 8.68
N LEU A 239 25.94 1.69 9.64
CA LEU A 239 24.61 2.29 9.76
C LEU A 239 24.74 3.81 9.96
N SER A 240 24.24 4.58 9.00
CA SER A 240 24.28 6.04 9.02
C SER A 240 22.95 6.65 9.47
N LYS A 241 21.81 6.07 9.07
CA LYS A 241 20.47 6.56 9.41
C LYS A 241 19.48 5.40 9.49
N SER A 242 18.38 5.61 10.20
CA SER A 242 17.27 4.67 10.24
C SER A 242 15.94 5.37 10.46
N ALA A 243 14.87 4.67 10.10
CA ALA A 243 13.49 5.03 10.35
C ALA A 243 12.72 3.78 10.79
N LEU A 244 11.76 3.96 11.71
CA LEU A 244 10.89 2.92 12.23
C LEU A 244 9.45 3.41 12.18
N MET A 245 8.64 2.77 11.34
CA MET A 245 7.23 3.08 11.07
C MET A 245 6.37 1.85 11.38
N ASN A 246 6.38 1.43 12.65
CA ASN A 246 5.78 0.18 13.12
C ASN A 246 4.45 0.36 13.87
N ARG A 247 3.78 1.50 13.68
CA ARG A 247 2.46 1.76 14.29
C ARG A 247 1.44 2.10 13.22
N MET A 248 0.43 1.26 13.06
CA MET A 248 -0.72 1.59 12.22
C MET A 248 -1.59 2.66 12.90
N GLN A 249 -1.95 3.71 12.18
CA GLN A 249 -2.84 4.79 12.63
C GLN A 249 -3.91 5.10 11.58
N GLN A 250 -5.00 5.74 12.02
CA GLN A 250 -6.06 6.21 11.14
C GLN A 250 -5.70 7.57 10.54
N GLY A 251 -5.94 7.74 9.24
CA GLY A 251 -5.71 8.96 8.49
C GLY A 251 -5.37 8.69 7.03
N SER A 252 -5.42 9.74 6.21
CA SER A 252 -5.05 9.73 4.81
C SER A 252 -4.16 10.94 4.51
N ALA A 253 -3.44 10.90 3.39
CA ALA A 253 -2.83 12.11 2.86
C ALA A 253 -3.93 13.04 2.34
N THR A 254 -3.69 14.35 2.41
CA THR A 254 -4.65 15.39 2.03
C THR A 254 -4.28 16.06 0.71
N ASP A 255 -2.99 16.09 0.39
CA ASP A 255 -2.46 16.76 -0.80
C ASP A 255 -1.90 15.75 -1.81
N MET A 256 -1.70 16.20 -3.05
CA MET A 256 -1.05 15.44 -4.10
C MET A 256 0.29 16.08 -4.48
N LEU A 257 1.20 15.28 -5.03
CA LEU A 257 2.47 15.79 -5.55
C LEU A 257 2.20 16.77 -6.72
N PRO A 258 2.76 18.00 -6.68
CA PRO A 258 2.43 19.04 -7.66
C PRO A 258 3.03 18.77 -9.04
N CYS A 259 4.14 18.02 -9.11
CA CYS A 259 4.86 17.80 -10.35
C CYS A 259 4.56 16.43 -10.95
N ARG A 260 3.82 16.40 -12.06
CA ARG A 260 3.60 15.16 -12.83
C ARG A 260 4.88 14.44 -13.21
N ASN A 261 5.93 15.19 -13.54
CA ASN A 261 7.27 14.63 -13.83
C ASN A 261 7.88 13.83 -12.68
N SER A 262 7.35 13.87 -11.45
CA SER A 262 7.81 12.99 -10.37
C SER A 262 7.19 11.58 -10.46
N TYR A 263 6.00 11.43 -11.07
CA TYR A 263 5.25 10.17 -11.03
C TYR A 263 4.65 9.68 -12.34
N GLN A 264 4.61 10.48 -13.40
CA GLN A 264 4.30 10.05 -14.77
C GLN A 264 5.61 9.78 -15.49
#